data_AF-A0A0G0ZXS5-F1
#
_entry.id   AF-A0A0G0ZXS5-F1
#
_cell.length_a   1.000
_cell.length_b   1.000
_cell.length_c   1.000
_cell.angle_alpha   90.00
_cell.angle_beta   90.00
_cell.angle_gamma   90.00
#
_symmetry.space_group_name_H-M   'P 1'
#
loop_
_entity.id
_entity.type
_entity.pdbx_description
1 polymer ?
#
loop_
_entity_poly.entity_id
_entity_poly.type
_entity_poly.pdbx_seq_one_letter_code
_entity_poly.pdbx_strand_id
1 'polypeptide(L)' 'MIIESMHKDAFFRFYANLPIAVRREVVLDLEDKGPITWEVAYKEINADTDLGKEVLAKLIELKFIPLLDDPKNQ' A
#
# COMPACT_ATOMS: atom_id res chain seq x y z
N MET A 1 10.80 13.50 0.91
CA MET A 1 11.67 12.55 0.17
C MET A 1 12.03 11.32 0.99
N ILE A 2 12.63 11.41 2.18
CA ILE A 2 12.99 10.21 2.98
C ILE A 2 11.76 9.45 3.51
N ILE A 3 10.77 10.17 4.05
CA ILE A 3 9.56 9.58 4.65
C ILE A 3 8.72 8.79 3.62
N GLU A 4 8.65 9.28 2.38
CA GLU A 4 7.90 8.60 1.30
C GLU A 4 8.54 7.25 0.92
N SER A 5 9.87 7.20 0.84
CA SER A 5 10.61 5.96 0.58
C SER A 5 10.42 4.91 1.69
N MET A 6 10.39 5.35 2.95
CA MET A 6 10.19 4.46 4.11
C MET A 6 8.81 3.77 4.09
N HIS A 7 7.75 4.47 3.68
CA HIS A 7 6.42 3.89 3.61
C HIS A 7 6.24 2.93 2.44
N LYS A 8 6.89 3.19 1.30
CA LYS A 8 6.93 2.23 0.18
C LYS A 8 7.59 0.92 0.60
N ASP A 9 8.73 1.01 1.28
CA ASP A 9 9.44 -0.17 1.78
C ASP A 9 8.57 -0.98 2.75
N ALA A 10 7.84 -0.32 3.64
CA ALA A 10 6.90 -0.96 4.55
C ALA A 10 5.76 -1.67 3.80
N PHE A 11 5.16 -1.00 2.80
CA PHE A 11 4.16 -1.60 1.93
C PHE A 11 4.71 -2.83 1.20
N PHE A 12 5.91 -2.77 0.62
CA PHE A 12 6.47 -3.90 -0.13
C PHE A 12 6.78 -5.10 0.78
N ARG A 13 7.30 -4.87 1.99
CA ARG A 13 7.47 -5.95 2.98
C ARG A 13 6.13 -6.56 3.38
N PHE A 14 5.12 -5.74 3.62
CA PHE A 14 3.77 -6.22 3.93
C PHE A 14 3.20 -7.06 2.77
N TYR A 15 3.24 -6.52 1.55
CA TYR A 15 2.75 -7.18 0.34
C TYR A 15 3.46 -8.51 0.06
N ALA A 16 4.78 -8.58 0.26
CA ALA A 16 5.56 -9.80 0.08
C ALA A 16 5.07 -10.94 0.99
N ASN A 17 4.58 -10.61 2.19
CA ASN A 17 4.05 -11.56 3.16
C ASN A 17 2.57 -11.93 2.94
N LEU A 18 1.87 -11.29 2.01
CA LEU A 18 0.49 -11.66 1.69
C LEU A 18 0.42 -13.02 0.98
N PRO A 19 -0.49 -13.92 1.40
CA PRO A 19 -0.79 -15.14 0.65
C PRO A 19 -1.17 -14.82 -0.80
N ILE A 20 -0.76 -15.68 -1.74
CA ILE A 20 -0.97 -15.46 -3.17
C ILE A 20 -2.46 -15.24 -3.52
N ALA A 21 -3.37 -15.95 -2.85
CA ALA A 21 -4.80 -15.78 -3.06
C ALA A 21 -5.30 -14.39 -2.66
N VAL A 22 -4.82 -13.87 -1.51
CA VAL A 22 -5.19 -12.55 -0.97
C VAL A 22 -4.73 -11.42 -1.89
N ARG A 23 -3.66 -11.60 -2.68
CA ARG A 23 -3.17 -10.57 -3.60
C ARG A 23 -4.19 -10.13 -4.65
N ARG A 24 -5.20 -10.96 -4.93
CA ARG A 24 -6.29 -10.66 -5.87
C ARG A 24 -7.53 -10.06 -5.20
N GLU A 25 -7.55 -9.98 -3.87
CA GLU A 25 -8.66 -9.38 -3.14
C GLU A 25 -8.59 -7.85 -3.21
N VAL A 26 -9.76 -7.23 -3.15
CA VAL A 26 -9.93 -5.76 -3.13
C VAL A 26 -9.49 -5.23 -1.77
N VAL A 27 -8.64 -4.21 -1.77
CA VAL A 27 -8.15 -3.53 -0.57
C VAL A 27 -8.74 -2.13 -0.41
N LEU A 28 -9.01 -1.44 -1.52
CA LEU A 28 -9.61 -0.11 -1.53
C LEU A 28 -10.68 -0.04 -2.61
N ASP A 29 -11.69 0.78 -2.38
CA ASP A 29 -12.63 1.21 -3.41
C ASP A 29 -12.58 2.75 -3.46
N LEU A 30 -12.14 3.29 -4.60
CA LEU A 30 -11.94 4.72 -4.79
C LEU A 30 -13.08 5.27 -5.63
N GLU A 31 -13.76 6.30 -5.16
CA GLU A 31 -15.02 6.82 -5.72
C GLU A 31 -15.01 7.02 -7.26
N ASP A 32 -13.90 7.55 -7.81
CA ASP A 32 -13.75 7.81 -9.26
C ASP A 32 -12.96 6.74 -10.03
N LYS A 33 -12.40 5.74 -9.35
CA LYS A 33 -11.47 4.75 -9.96
C LYS A 33 -11.92 3.30 -9.77
N GLY A 34 -12.91 3.09 -8.91
CA GLY A 34 -13.45 1.80 -8.56
C GLY A 34 -12.52 0.96 -7.68
N PRO A 35 -12.74 -0.36 -7.65
CA PRO A 35 -12.04 -1.26 -6.74
C PRO A 35 -10.58 -1.49 -7.15
N ILE A 36 -9.69 -1.38 -6.18
CA ILE A 36 -8.26 -1.62 -6.28
C ILE A 36 -7.92 -2.89 -5.51
N THR A 37 -7.32 -3.87 -6.18
CA THR A 37 -6.78 -5.07 -5.55
C THR A 37 -5.37 -4.83 -5.02
N TRP A 38 -4.90 -5.70 -4.12
CA TRP A 38 -3.52 -5.66 -3.64
C TRP A 38 -2.48 -5.72 -4.78
N GLU A 39 -2.70 -6.54 -5.82
CA GLU A 39 -1.80 -6.62 -6.97
C GLU A 39 -1.78 -5.35 -7.83
N VAL A 40 -2.91 -4.67 -7.97
CA VAL A 40 -2.98 -3.38 -8.67
C VAL A 40 -2.25 -2.33 -7.84
N ALA A 41 -2.53 -2.26 -6.53
CA ALA A 41 -1.81 -1.36 -5.62
C ALA A 41 -0.29 -1.56 -5.72
N TYR A 42 0.20 -2.79 -5.72
CA TYR A 42 1.62 -3.08 -5.89
C TYR A 42 2.19 -2.54 -7.20
N LYS A 43 1.52 -2.81 -8.33
CA LYS A 43 1.99 -2.36 -9.65
C LYS A 43 2.05 -0.84 -9.74
N GLU A 44 1.00 -0.16 -9.28
CA GLU A 44 0.91 1.31 -9.32
C GLU A 44 1.94 1.98 -8.39
N ILE A 45 2.09 1.46 -7.16
CA ILE A 45 3.08 1.97 -6.20
C ILE A 45 4.51 1.71 -6.69
N ASN A 46 4.79 0.55 -7.29
CA ASN A 46 6.10 0.22 -7.83
C ASN A 46 6.45 1.04 -9.09
N ALA A 47 5.43 1.43 -9.86
CA ALA A 47 5.59 2.26 -11.06
C ALA A 47 5.59 3.77 -10.76
N ASP A 48 5.48 4.17 -9.49
CA ASP A 48 5.47 5.58 -9.04
C ASP A 48 4.40 6.45 -9.72
N THR A 49 3.26 5.84 -10.06
CA THR A 49 2.15 6.57 -10.69
C THR A 49 1.43 7.47 -9.68
N ASP A 50 0.67 8.45 -10.18
CA ASP A 50 -0.14 9.31 -9.30
C ASP A 50 -1.23 8.51 -8.56
N LEU A 51 -1.79 7.49 -9.21
CA LEU A 51 -2.67 6.52 -8.57
C LEU A 51 -1.95 5.75 -7.46
N GLY A 52 -0.71 5.30 -7.70
CA GLY A 52 0.11 4.61 -6.71
C GLY A 52 0.36 5.47 -5.47
N LYS A 53 0.66 6.76 -5.66
CA LYS A 53 0.82 7.72 -4.55
C LYS A 53 -0.46 7.87 -3.74
N GLU A 54 -1.61 8.00 -4.41
CA GLU A 54 -2.93 8.11 -3.77
C GLU A 54 -3.29 6.85 -2.98
N VAL A 55 -3.10 5.68 -3.59
CA VAL A 55 -3.33 4.37 -2.95
C VAL A 55 -2.45 4.22 -1.71
N LEU A 56 -1.15 4.49 -1.81
CA LEU A 56 -0.23 4.39 -0.68
C LEU A 56 -0.64 5.33 0.46
N ALA A 57 -0.99 6.58 0.14
CA ALA A 57 -1.46 7.54 1.13
C ALA A 57 -2.72 7.05 1.85
N LYS A 58 -3.69 6.49 1.13
CA LYS A 58 -4.92 5.92 1.70
C LYS A 58 -4.65 4.71 2.59
N LEU A 59 -3.76 3.79 2.17
CA LEU A 59 -3.38 2.63 2.97
C LEU A 59 -2.70 3.02 4.28
N ILE A 60 -1.90 4.09 4.28
CA ILE A 60 -1.27 4.67 5.47
C ILE A 60 -2.31 5.32 6.38
N GLU A 61 -3.19 6.17 5.83
CA GLU A 61 -4.27 6.85 6.56
C GLU A 61 -5.16 5.85 7.30
N LEU A 62 -5.51 4.75 6.64
CA LEU A 62 -6.34 3.67 7.17
C LEU A 62 -5.57 2.66 8.04
N LYS A 63 -4.24 2.82 8.17
CA LYS A 63 -3.34 1.95 8.95
C LYS A 63 -3.40 0.47 8.51
N PHE A 64 -3.63 0.21 7.23
CA PHE A 64 -3.58 -1.14 6.66
C PHE A 64 -2.17 -1.70 6.55
N ILE A 65 -1.17 -0.83 6.50
CA ILE A 65 0.24 -1.21 6.48
C ILE A 65 0.96 -0.70 7.74
N PRO A 66 1.96 -1.42 8.25
CA PRO A 66 2.73 -0.98 9.41
C PRO A 66 3.50 0.29 9.10
N LEU A 67 3.46 1.27 10.01
CA LEU A 67 4.35 2.43 9.97
C LEU A 67 5.65 2.06 10.68
N LEU A 68 6.80 2.41 10.10
CA LEU A 68 8.11 2.09 10.68
C LEU A 68 8.37 2.86 11.98
N ASP A 69 7.66 3.97 12.18
CA ASP A 69 7.75 4.81 13.38
C ASP A 69 6.62 4.51 14.38
N ASP A 70 5.82 3.45 14.17
CA ASP A 70 4.83 3.03 15.16
C ASP A 70 5.55 2.50 16.41
N PRO A 71 5.37 3.11 17.59
CA PRO A 71 6.04 2.69 18.82
C PRO A 71 5.71 1.25 19.25
N LYS A 72 4.74 0.58 18.62
CA LYS A 72 4.44 -0.84 18.83
C LYS A 72 5.34 -1.80 18.01
N ASN A 73 6.14 -1.27 17.08
CA ASN A 73 7.03 -2.04 16.19
C ASN A 73 8.52 -1.94 16.57
N GLN A 74 8.86 -1.26 17.68
CA GLN A 74 10.19 -1.24 18.32
C GLN A 74 10.13 -2.00 19.65
#